data_AF-A0A356M7N7-F1
#
_entry.id   AF-A0A356M7N7-F1
#
_cell.length_a   1.000
_cell.length_b   1.000
_cell.length_c   1.000
_cell.angle_alpha   90.00
_cell.angle_beta   90.00
_cell.angle_gamma   90.00
#
_symmetry.space_group_name_H-M   'P 1'
#
loop_
_entity.id
_entity.type
_entity.pdbx_description
1 polymer ?
#
loop_
_entity_poly.entity_id
_entity_poly.type
_entity_poly.pdbx_seq_one_letter_code
_entity_poly.pdbx_strand_id
1 'polypeptide(L)'
;MRNFTSLLGIFVVALFLLTPLQVVQADSTSVDVVNFVEPSVVYIEVNYRNGRSGIGSGFFINERGDIVSNRHVLEDAVRARAFTADGR
;
A
#
# COMPACT_ATOMS: atom_id res chain seq x y z
N MET A 1 -44.79 35.45 21.04
CA MET A 1 -43.63 34.60 21.45
C MET A 1 -43.65 33.21 20.82
N ARG A 2 -44.80 32.54 20.65
CA ARG A 2 -44.92 31.18 20.07
C ARG A 2 -44.43 31.02 18.62
N ASN A 3 -44.53 32.07 17.80
CA ASN A 3 -44.11 32.05 16.39
C ASN A 3 -42.58 32.12 16.22
N PHE A 4 -41.89 32.78 17.16
CA PHE A 4 -40.44 32.94 17.11
C PHE A 4 -39.72 31.62 17.46
N THR A 5 -40.23 30.89 18.46
CA THR A 5 -39.72 29.57 18.83
C THR A 5 -39.93 28.52 17.74
N SER A 6 -41.05 28.57 17.00
CA SER A 6 -41.29 27.67 15.86
C SER A 6 -40.42 28.02 14.65
N LEU A 7 -40.19 29.30 14.37
CA LEU A 7 -39.28 29.74 13.30
C LEU A 7 -37.84 29.34 13.59
N LEU A 8 -37.39 29.48 14.83
CA LEU A 8 -36.07 29.06 15.27
C LEU A 8 -35.89 27.53 15.14
N GLY A 9 -36.91 26.75 15.52
CA GLY A 9 -36.90 25.29 15.36
C GLY A 9 -36.80 24.86 13.89
N ILE A 10 -37.58 25.50 13.01
CA ILE A 10 -37.53 25.23 11.56
C ILE A 10 -36.15 25.59 10.99
N PHE A 11 -35.56 26.70 11.43
CA PHE A 11 -34.23 27.13 10.99
C PHE A 11 -33.14 26.12 11.39
N VAL A 12 -33.18 25.58 12.61
CA VAL A 12 -32.23 24.57 13.09
C VAL A 12 -32.37 23.25 12.31
N VAL A 13 -33.61 22.82 12.03
CA VAL A 13 -33.86 21.61 11.23
C VAL A 13 -33.41 21.80 9.79
N ALA A 14 -33.69 22.97 9.18
CA ALA A 14 -33.20 23.31 7.86
C ALA A 14 -31.67 23.32 7.80
N LEU A 15 -31.01 23.88 8.82
CA LEU A 15 -29.55 23.90 8.93
C LEU A 15 -28.96 22.47 9.02
N PHE A 16 -29.61 21.57 9.76
CA PHE A 16 -29.19 20.17 9.88
C PHE A 16 -29.44 19.35 8.60
N LEU A 17 -30.47 19.69 7.83
CA LEU A 17 -30.76 19.05 6.54
C LEU A 17 -29.86 19.56 5.40
N LEU A 18 -29.29 20.75 5.55
CA LEU A 18 -28.40 21.38 4.57
C LEU A 18 -26.92 21.01 4.77
N THR A 19 -26.55 20.36 5.89
CA THR A 19 -25.19 19.83 6.03
C THR A 19 -25.03 18.58 5.18
N PRO A 20 -24.09 18.54 4.22
CA PRO A 20 -23.81 17.32 3.49
C PRO A 20 -23.34 16.25 4.49
N LEU A 21 -23.96 15.06 4.44
CA LEU A 21 -23.41 13.89 5.11
C LEU A 21 -22.02 13.65 4.51
N GLN A 22 -20.98 14.03 5.24
CA GLN A 22 -19.60 13.72 4.87
C GLN A 22 -19.43 12.22 5.11
N VAL A 23 -19.67 11.42 4.06
CA VAL A 23 -19.32 10.00 4.08
C VAL A 23 -17.81 9.94 4.09
N VAL A 24 -17.21 9.63 5.23
CA VAL A 24 -15.79 9.30 5.33
C VAL A 24 -15.60 7.96 4.64
N GLN A 25 -15.31 8.00 3.33
CA GLN A 25 -14.82 6.83 2.61
C GLN A 25 -13.40 6.57 3.10
N ALA A 26 -13.06 5.32 3.39
CA ALA A 26 -11.68 4.94 3.65
C ALA A 26 -10.88 5.14 2.34
N ASP A 27 -10.14 6.25 2.26
CA ASP A 27 -9.65 6.85 1.02
C ASP A 27 -8.27 6.32 0.57
N SER A 28 -8.05 5.02 0.75
CA SER A 28 -6.96 4.32 0.07
C SER A 28 -7.55 3.04 -0.46
N THR A 29 -7.90 3.05 -1.75
CA THR A 29 -8.20 1.77 -2.40
C THR A 29 -6.93 0.92 -2.30
N SER A 30 -7.06 -0.39 -2.08
CA SER A 30 -5.89 -1.28 -2.02
C SER A 30 -4.97 -1.13 -3.25
N VAL A 31 -5.51 -0.62 -4.36
CA VAL A 31 -4.79 -0.30 -5.60
C VAL A 31 -3.79 0.84 -5.42
N ASP A 32 -4.15 1.92 -4.72
CA ASP A 32 -3.25 3.08 -4.55
C ASP A 32 -2.02 2.72 -3.72
N VAL A 33 -2.22 1.94 -2.66
CA VAL A 33 -1.12 1.43 -1.84
C VAL A 33 -0.23 0.49 -2.65
N VAL A 34 -0.82 -0.42 -3.44
CA VAL A 34 -0.06 -1.32 -4.31
C VAL A 34 0.78 -0.54 -5.31
N ASN A 35 0.19 0.42 -6.02
CA ASN A 35 0.89 1.25 -7.00
C ASN A 35 2.04 2.06 -6.37
N PHE A 36 1.86 2.49 -5.12
CA PHE A 36 2.90 3.21 -4.39
C PHE A 36 4.06 2.30 -3.97
N VAL A 37 3.80 1.06 -3.54
CA VAL A 37 4.84 0.16 -3.00
C VAL A 37 5.46 -0.77 -4.04
N GLU A 38 4.77 -1.10 -5.13
CA GLU A 38 5.24 -2.02 -6.16
C GLU A 38 6.65 -1.68 -6.69
N PRO A 39 7.00 -0.41 -6.97
CA PRO A 39 8.35 -0.07 -7.45
C PRO A 39 9.48 -0.41 -6.46
N SER A 40 9.16 -0.61 -5.18
CA SER A 40 10.14 -0.97 -4.15
C SER A 40 10.35 -2.48 -4.02
N VAL A 41 9.54 -3.31 -4.68
CA VAL A 41 9.58 -4.77 -4.61
C VAL A 41 10.42 -5.34 -5.77
N VAL A 42 11.20 -6.39 -5.48
CA VAL A 42 12.01 -7.10 -6.47
C VAL A 42 11.68 -8.59 -6.50
N TYR A 43 11.76 -9.17 -7.69
CA TYR A 43 11.76 -10.61 -7.90
C TYR A 43 13.20 -11.14 -7.82
N ILE A 44 13.43 -12.27 -7.15
CA ILE A 44 14.77 -12.82 -6.94
C ILE A 44 14.86 -14.21 -7.56
N GLU A 45 15.80 -14.40 -8.48
CA GLU A 45 16.23 -15.72 -8.96
C GLU A 45 17.49 -16.16 -8.24
N VAL A 46 17.50 -17.42 -7.81
CA VAL A 46 18.59 -17.98 -7.01
C VAL A 46 19.11 -19.26 -7.67
N ASN A 47 20.42 -19.44 -7.67
CA ASN A 47 21.07 -20.68 -8.05
C ASN A 47 21.85 -21.22 -6.85
N TYR A 48 21.56 -22.46 -6.47
CA TYR A 48 22.14 -23.14 -5.33
C TYR A 48 23.33 -24.01 -5.74
N ARG A 49 24.19 -24.32 -4.76
CA ARG A 49 25.40 -25.13 -4.98
C ARG A 49 25.12 -26.53 -5.53
N ASN A 50 23.95 -27.09 -5.23
CA ASN A 50 23.51 -28.40 -5.69
C ASN A 50 22.96 -28.40 -7.13
N GLY A 51 23.07 -27.28 -7.87
CA GLY A 51 22.58 -27.14 -9.23
C GLY A 51 21.08 -26.87 -9.34
N ARG A 52 20.36 -26.75 -8.21
CA ARG A 52 18.96 -26.32 -8.21
C ARG A 52 18.85 -24.81 -8.39
N SER A 53 17.69 -24.38 -8.89
CA SER A 53 17.30 -22.98 -8.94
C SER A 53 16.10 -22.75 -8.04
N GLY A 54 15.99 -21.52 -7.52
CA GLY A 54 14.89 -21.08 -6.66
C GLY A 54 14.43 -19.67 -7.05
N ILE A 55 13.26 -19.32 -6.53
CA ILE A 55 12.65 -18.01 -6.72
C ILE A 55 12.23 -17.43 -5.37
N GLY A 56 12.21 -16.11 -5.26
CA GLY A 56 11.72 -15.40 -4.09
C GLY A 56 11.44 -13.95 -4.41
N SER A 57 11.20 -13.17 -3.37
CA SER A 57 11.03 -11.73 -3.46
C SER A 57 11.85 -11.01 -2.39
N GLY A 58 12.02 -9.72 -2.59
CA GLY A 58 12.57 -8.81 -1.61
C GLY A 58 12.06 -7.40 -1.86
N PHE A 59 12.56 -6.46 -1.08
CA PHE A 59 12.28 -5.05 -1.31
C PHE A 59 13.46 -4.18 -0.90
N PHE A 60 13.55 -3.01 -1.51
CA PHE A 60 14.55 -2.00 -1.16
C PHE A 60 14.23 -1.39 0.20
N ILE A 61 15.25 -1.21 1.03
CA ILE A 61 15.12 -0.53 2.33
C ILE A 61 15.76 0.86 2.36
N ASN A 62 16.49 1.23 1.29
CA ASN A 62 17.09 2.55 1.13
C ASN A 62 17.47 2.81 -0.33
N GLU A 63 17.83 4.07 -0.62
CA GLU A 63 18.21 4.56 -1.94
C GLU A 63 19.59 4.06 -2.43
N ARG A 64 20.38 3.39 -1.58
CA ARG A 64 21.67 2.80 -1.99
C ARG A 64 21.50 1.47 -2.72
N GLY A 65 20.30 0.91 -2.71
CA GLY A 65 19.98 -0.38 -3.34
C GLY A 65 20.11 -1.58 -2.40
N ASP A 66 20.15 -1.37 -1.08
CA ASP A 66 20.13 -2.49 -0.13
C ASP A 66 18.76 -3.19 -0.19
N ILE A 67 18.75 -4.51 -0.42
CA ILE A 67 17.53 -5.34 -0.53
C ILE A 67 17.44 -6.28 0.68
N VAL A 68 16.24 -6.38 1.26
CA VAL A 68 15.92 -7.38 2.28
C VAL A 68 15.05 -8.48 1.68
N SER A 69 15.34 -9.72 2.05
CA SER A 69 14.59 -10.92 1.66
C SER A 69 14.61 -11.94 2.81
N ASN A 70 13.86 -13.03 2.69
CA ASN A 70 13.89 -14.10 3.67
C ASN A 70 15.22 -14.89 3.60
N ARG A 71 15.74 -15.30 4.76
CA ARG A 71 16.93 -16.16 4.85
C ARG A 71 16.78 -17.43 3.99
N HIS A 72 15.62 -18.08 4.00
CA HIS A 72 15.40 -19.31 3.26
C HIS A 72 15.46 -19.14 1.73
N VAL A 73 15.35 -17.92 1.21
CA VAL A 73 15.51 -17.64 -0.23
C VAL A 73 16.98 -17.71 -0.60
N LEU A 74 17.86 -17.14 0.24
CA LEU A 74 19.28 -16.92 -0.05
C LEU A 74 20.22 -17.93 0.63
N GLU A 75 19.74 -18.74 1.56
CA GLU A 75 20.52 -19.78 2.22
C GLU A 75 21.11 -20.76 1.18
N ASP A 76 22.42 -21.04 1.28
CA ASP A 76 23.18 -21.87 0.35
C ASP A 76 23.20 -21.43 -1.12
N ALA A 77 22.73 -20.21 -1.40
CA ALA A 77 22.80 -19.62 -2.73
C ALA A 77 24.25 -19.36 -3.13
N VAL A 78 24.62 -19.79 -4.34
CA VAL A 78 25.91 -19.43 -4.97
C VAL A 78 25.77 -18.12 -5.74
N ARG A 79 24.56 -17.86 -6.27
CA ARG A 79 24.24 -16.63 -6.99
C ARG A 79 22.77 -16.29 -6.80
N ALA A 80 22.50 -15.01 -6.58
CA ALA A 80 21.17 -14.43 -6.67
C ALA A 80 21.17 -13.28 -7.68
N ARG A 81 20.06 -13.09 -8.39
CA ARG A 81 19.78 -11.93 -9.25
C ARG A 81 18.43 -11.37 -8.83
N ALA A 82 18.40 -10.07 -8.52
CA ALA A 82 17.17 -9.35 -8.27
C ALA A 82 16.74 -8.65 -9.56
N PHE A 83 15.44 -8.64 -9.80
CA PHE A 83 14.79 -8.01 -10.95
C PHE A 83 13.77 -7.02 -10.42
N THR A 84 13.86 -5.77 -10.85
CA THR A 84 12.83 -4.76 -10.60
C THR A 84 11.59 -5.02 -11.46
N ALA A 85 10.48 -4.32 -11.19
CA ALA A 85 9.24 -4.46 -11.96
C ALA A 85 9.41 -4.16 -13.47
N ASP A 86 10.39 -3.33 -13.84
CA ASP A 86 10.76 -3.05 -15.24
C ASP A 86 11.77 -4.06 -15.82
N GLY A 87 12.10 -5.13 -15.09
CA GLY A 87 12.91 -6.25 -15.56
C GLY A 87 14.42 -6.00 -15.56
N ARG A 88 14.90 -4.97 -14.86
CA ARG A 88 16.33 -4.65 -14.72
C ARG A 88 17.00 -5.43 -13.60
#